data_AF-A0A9D9HAG7-F1
#
_entry.id   AF-A0A9D9HAG7-F1
#
_cell.length_a   1.000
_cell.length_b   1.000
_cell.length_c   1.000
_cell.angle_alpha   90.00
_cell.angle_beta   90.00
_cell.angle_gamma   90.00
#
_symmetry.space_group_name_H-M   'P 1'
#
loop_
_entity.id
_entity.type
_entity.pdbx_description
1 polymer ?
#
loop_
_entity_poly.entity_id
_entity_poly.type
_entity_poly.pdbx_seq_one_letter_code
_entity_poly.pdbx_strand_id
1 'polypeptide(L)'
;MRINKASIIYAVLFFIPVISSAQALEFDHYEYDFGTIKSGDSTAVHVFDFCNATTDTLQISRIEAPCSVSVIYNSAPVAPDMADAIIIKADLNGVDGDFQKHIFVYGNFDTFALEIKGRRNLGMDELYDQWQQEDQAGIAADTEDEDEDKPRKKKKPRRKKQRDR
;
A
#
# COMPACT_ATOMS: atom_id res chain seq x y z
N MET A 1 14.52 -63.48 -8.75
CA MET A 1 14.63 -62.15 -8.13
C MET A 1 14.17 -62.27 -6.67
N ARG A 2 15.10 -62.25 -5.71
CA ARG A 2 14.79 -62.43 -4.27
C ARG A 2 14.63 -61.04 -3.66
N ILE A 3 13.40 -60.68 -3.29
CA ILE A 3 13.12 -59.39 -2.66
C ILE A 3 13.50 -59.50 -1.19
N ASN A 4 14.46 -58.69 -0.75
CA ASN A 4 14.92 -58.67 0.63
C ASN A 4 13.86 -57.99 1.50
N LYS A 5 13.41 -58.69 2.55
CA LYS A 5 12.37 -58.20 3.47
C LYS A 5 12.74 -56.85 4.11
N ALA A 6 14.04 -56.57 4.26
CA ALA A 6 14.56 -55.29 4.76
C ALA A 6 14.34 -54.11 3.78
N SER A 7 14.28 -54.34 2.46
CA SER A 7 14.00 -53.29 1.46
C SER A 7 12.53 -52.91 1.37
N ILE A 8 11.61 -53.81 1.72
CA ILE A 8 10.17 -53.51 1.78
C ILE A 8 9.89 -52.58 2.97
N ILE A 9 10.60 -52.76 4.09
CA ILE A 9 10.42 -51.95 5.30
C ILE A 9 10.80 -50.48 5.05
N TYR A 10 11.84 -50.21 4.25
CA TYR A 10 12.24 -48.84 3.91
C TYR A 10 11.27 -48.13 2.96
N ALA A 11 10.59 -48.87 2.06
CA ALA A 11 9.60 -48.30 1.15
C ALA A 11 8.28 -47.94 1.85
N VAL A 12 7.95 -48.60 2.97
CA VAL A 12 6.73 -48.31 3.77
C VAL A 12 6.96 -47.16 4.76
N LEU A 13 8.20 -46.94 5.23
CA LEU A 13 8.53 -45.87 6.17
C LEU A 13 8.68 -44.47 5.55
N PHE A 14 8.60 -44.35 4.21
CA PHE A 14 8.65 -43.07 3.50
C PHE A 14 7.27 -42.64 2.96
N PHE A 15 6.19 -43.24 3.48
CA PHE A 15 4.83 -42.78 3.23
C PHE A 15 4.30 -42.12 4.51
N ILE A 16 4.87 -40.96 4.84
CA ILE A 16 4.28 -40.08 5.85
C ILE A 16 3.06 -39.46 5.17
N PRO A 17 1.82 -39.78 5.54
CA PRO A 17 0.70 -38.99 5.07
C PRO A 17 0.93 -37.58 5.59
N VAL A 18 1.08 -36.61 4.69
CA VAL A 18 0.93 -35.22 5.06
C VAL A 18 -0.53 -35.08 5.44
N ILE A 19 -0.81 -35.16 6.74
CA ILE A 19 -2.12 -34.80 7.28
C ILE A 19 -2.17 -33.28 7.11
N SER A 20 -2.67 -32.84 5.95
CA SER A 20 -2.98 -31.44 5.73
C SER A 20 -3.98 -31.07 6.81
N SER A 21 -3.58 -30.18 7.73
CA SER A 21 -4.52 -29.61 8.67
C SER A 21 -5.60 -28.93 7.85
N ALA A 22 -6.84 -29.37 7.99
CA ALA A 22 -8.00 -28.74 7.37
C ALA A 22 -8.24 -27.39 8.04
N GLN A 23 -7.47 -26.38 7.63
CA GLN A 23 -7.69 -24.97 7.93
C GLN A 23 -7.61 -24.27 6.57
N ALA A 24 -8.78 -23.91 6.01
CA ALA A 24 -9.51 -22.68 6.32
C ALA A 24 -8.92 -21.56 5.46
N LEU A 25 -9.72 -21.06 4.50
CA LEU A 25 -9.46 -19.88 3.66
C LEU A 25 -7.98 -19.52 3.43
N GLU A 26 -7.43 -19.84 2.27
CA GLU A 26 -6.03 -19.53 1.96
C GLU A 26 -5.92 -18.20 1.22
N PHE A 27 -5.30 -17.19 1.84
CA PHE A 27 -4.90 -15.96 1.16
C PHE A 27 -3.52 -16.12 0.51
N ASP A 28 -3.33 -15.52 -0.68
CA ASP A 28 -2.01 -15.47 -1.32
C ASP A 28 -0.98 -14.75 -0.45
N HIS A 29 -1.41 -13.66 0.20
CA HIS A 29 -0.61 -12.84 1.10
C HIS A 29 -1.48 -12.30 2.23
N TYR A 30 -0.92 -12.16 3.43
CA TYR A 30 -1.61 -11.56 4.58
C TYR A 30 -1.21 -10.10 4.82
N GLU A 31 -0.18 -9.63 4.12
CA GLU A 31 0.39 -8.30 4.28
C GLU A 31 0.69 -7.71 2.90
N TYR A 32 0.40 -6.42 2.74
CA TYR A 32 0.81 -5.67 1.56
C TYR A 32 1.45 -4.33 1.92
N ASP A 33 2.64 -4.08 1.38
CA ASP A 33 3.36 -2.83 1.52
C ASP A 33 3.23 -2.00 0.24
N PHE A 34 2.61 -0.83 0.34
CA PHE A 34 2.52 0.15 -0.75
C PHE A 34 3.86 0.85 -1.03
N GLY A 35 4.86 0.67 -0.18
CA GLY A 35 6.12 1.39 -0.23
C GLY A 35 5.91 2.89 0.02
N THR A 36 6.62 3.72 -0.75
CA THR A 36 6.46 5.18 -0.68
C THR A 36 5.41 5.66 -1.68
N ILE A 37 4.37 6.28 -1.16
CA ILE A 37 3.26 6.88 -1.90
C ILE A 37 3.54 8.37 -2.10
N LYS A 38 3.29 8.88 -3.31
CA LYS A 38 3.56 10.28 -3.69
C LYS A 38 2.60 11.25 -3.01
N SER A 39 3.02 12.51 -2.90
CA SER A 39 2.28 13.54 -2.17
C SER A 39 0.93 13.95 -2.77
N GLY A 40 0.58 13.49 -3.98
CA GLY A 40 -0.72 13.75 -4.60
C GLY A 40 -1.74 12.62 -4.46
N ASP A 41 -1.30 11.43 -4.05
CA ASP A 41 -2.16 10.24 -4.04
C ASP A 41 -2.95 10.18 -2.73
N SER A 42 -4.25 10.41 -2.81
CA SER A 42 -5.16 10.38 -1.66
C SER A 42 -5.66 8.98 -1.32
N THR A 43 -5.35 7.97 -2.14
CA THR A 43 -5.92 6.63 -1.99
C THR A 43 -4.93 5.56 -2.41
N ALA A 44 -4.84 4.50 -1.62
CA ALA A 44 -4.10 3.29 -1.95
C ALA A 44 -5.06 2.10 -2.08
N VAL A 45 -4.87 1.25 -3.08
CA VAL A 45 -5.76 0.12 -3.37
C VAL A 45 -4.97 -1.17 -3.49
N HIS A 46 -5.40 -2.20 -2.79
CA HIS A 46 -4.84 -3.55 -2.91
C HIS A 46 -5.97 -4.60 -2.94
N VAL A 47 -5.68 -5.75 -3.55
CA VAL A 47 -6.60 -6.88 -3.69
C VAL A 47 -5.96 -8.08 -3.01
N PHE A 48 -6.64 -8.62 -2.00
CA PHE A 48 -6.28 -9.87 -1.36
C PHE A 48 -7.10 -10.98 -2.00
N ASP A 49 -6.47 -11.74 -2.89
CA ASP A 49 -7.05 -12.95 -3.47
C ASP A 49 -7.00 -14.09 -2.45
N PHE A 50 -8.05 -14.92 -2.43
CA PHE A 50 -8.12 -16.10 -1.58
C PHE A 50 -8.83 -17.27 -2.26
N CYS A 51 -8.56 -18.48 -1.78
CA CYS A 51 -9.19 -19.71 -2.23
C CYS A 51 -9.86 -20.45 -1.07
N ASN A 52 -11.04 -21.01 -1.32
CA ASN A 52 -11.66 -21.97 -0.42
C ASN A 52 -11.05 -23.36 -0.61
N ALA A 53 -9.94 -23.64 0.09
CA ALA A 53 -9.28 -24.97 0.08
C ALA A 53 -9.99 -26.04 0.95
N THR A 54 -11.25 -25.81 1.35
CA THR A 54 -12.02 -26.73 2.20
C THR A 54 -13.05 -27.52 1.38
N THR A 55 -13.61 -28.58 1.98
CA THR A 55 -14.65 -29.40 1.33
C THR A 55 -16.07 -28.86 1.54
N ASP A 56 -16.24 -27.82 2.36
CA ASP A 56 -17.50 -27.16 2.66
C ASP A 56 -17.56 -25.77 2.03
N THR A 57 -18.75 -25.16 2.01
CA THR A 57 -18.90 -23.77 1.56
C THR A 57 -18.29 -22.80 2.58
N LEU A 58 -17.57 -21.82 2.07
CA LEU A 58 -16.97 -20.77 2.85
C LEU A 58 -17.85 -19.52 2.85
N GLN A 59 -18.12 -18.97 4.02
CA GLN A 59 -19.01 -17.81 4.19
C GLN A 59 -18.33 -16.72 5.00
N ILE A 60 -18.07 -15.58 4.38
CA ILE A 60 -17.69 -14.36 5.08
C ILE A 60 -18.94 -13.79 5.76
N SER A 61 -18.85 -13.55 7.07
CA SER A 61 -19.94 -12.98 7.87
C SER A 61 -19.80 -11.47 8.03
N ARG A 62 -18.58 -10.97 8.23
CA ARG A 62 -18.24 -9.56 8.30
C ARG A 62 -16.75 -9.33 8.12
N ILE A 63 -16.41 -8.12 7.71
CA ILE A 63 -15.04 -7.62 7.70
C ILE A 63 -15.01 -6.34 8.54
N GLU A 64 -14.11 -6.29 9.52
CA GLU A 64 -13.89 -5.12 10.37
C GLU A 64 -12.62 -4.40 9.90
N ALA A 65 -12.74 -3.12 9.60
CA ALA A 65 -11.63 -2.27 9.16
C ALA A 65 -11.69 -0.89 9.83
N PRO A 66 -10.56 -0.17 9.95
CA PRO A 66 -10.53 1.21 10.44
C PRO A 66 -11.38 2.15 9.57
N CYS A 67 -11.83 3.28 10.12
CA CYS A 67 -12.70 4.24 9.42
C CYS A 67 -12.11 4.81 8.12
N SER A 68 -10.78 4.82 7.99
CA SER A 68 -10.05 5.27 6.81
C SER A 68 -9.87 4.18 5.75
N VAL A 69 -10.54 3.02 5.90
CA VAL A 69 -10.42 1.88 4.97
C VAL A 69 -11.81 1.47 4.50
N SER A 70 -12.00 1.48 3.19
CA SER A 70 -13.19 0.92 2.54
C SER A 70 -12.89 -0.50 2.05
N VAL A 71 -13.80 -1.42 2.33
CA VAL A 71 -13.68 -2.84 1.96
C VAL A 71 -14.78 -3.21 0.98
N ILE A 72 -14.43 -3.86 -0.12
CA ILE A 72 -15.37 -4.40 -1.10
C ILE A 72 -15.11 -5.90 -1.21
N TYR A 73 -16.14 -6.71 -1.04
CA TYR A 73 -16.07 -8.17 -1.10
C TYR A 73 -17.44 -8.74 -1.47
N ASN A 74 -17.45 -9.98 -1.94
CA ASN A 74 -18.67 -10.74 -2.17
C ASN A 74 -19.12 -11.43 -0.88
N SER A 75 -20.36 -11.20 -0.45
CA SER A 75 -20.93 -11.83 0.74
C SER A 75 -21.62 -13.17 0.45
N ALA A 76 -21.63 -13.64 -0.79
CA ALA A 76 -22.17 -14.96 -1.14
C ALA A 76 -21.24 -16.08 -0.64
N PRO A 77 -21.77 -17.29 -0.38
CA PRO A 77 -20.92 -18.44 -0.07
C PRO A 77 -19.98 -18.78 -1.24
N VAL A 78 -18.71 -19.01 -0.94
CA VAL A 78 -17.69 -19.49 -1.89
C VAL A 78 -17.66 -21.01 -1.83
N ALA A 79 -17.87 -21.67 -2.97
CA ALA A 79 -17.88 -23.13 -3.05
C ALA A 79 -16.47 -23.73 -2.83
N PRO A 80 -16.35 -25.03 -2.53
CA PRO A 80 -15.06 -25.73 -2.47
C PRO A 80 -14.20 -25.49 -3.71
N ASP A 81 -12.90 -25.31 -3.51
CA ASP A 81 -11.86 -25.09 -4.52
C ASP A 81 -12.08 -23.85 -5.42
N MET A 82 -12.99 -22.95 -5.03
CA MET A 82 -13.23 -21.69 -5.73
C MET A 82 -12.46 -20.53 -5.09
N ALA A 83 -12.01 -19.61 -5.94
CA ALA A 83 -11.35 -18.38 -5.53
C ALA A 83 -12.31 -17.18 -5.56
N ASP A 84 -12.04 -16.21 -4.69
CA ASP A 84 -12.68 -14.88 -4.65
C ASP A 84 -11.69 -13.86 -4.08
N ALA A 85 -12.08 -12.59 -3.94
CA ALA A 85 -11.18 -11.52 -3.56
C ALA A 85 -11.79 -10.50 -2.58
N ILE A 86 -10.92 -9.89 -1.78
CA ILE A 86 -11.25 -8.75 -0.92
C ILE A 86 -10.45 -7.53 -1.41
N ILE A 87 -11.16 -6.49 -1.85
CA ILE A 87 -10.55 -5.25 -2.32
C ILE A 87 -10.53 -4.25 -1.18
N ILE A 88 -9.32 -3.78 -0.84
CA ILE A 88 -9.07 -2.81 0.21
C ILE A 88 -8.71 -1.46 -0.44
N LYS A 89 -9.41 -0.40 -0.02
CA LYS A 89 -9.12 0.98 -0.40
C LYS A 89 -8.82 1.81 0.85
N ALA A 90 -7.58 2.21 1.04
CA ALA A 90 -7.18 3.10 2.12
C ALA A 90 -7.31 4.56 1.68
N ASP A 91 -8.08 5.34 2.43
CA ASP A 91 -8.06 6.80 2.36
C ASP A 91 -6.82 7.31 3.10
N LEU A 92 -5.95 8.01 2.38
CA LEU A 92 -4.71 8.54 2.90
C LEU A 92 -4.81 10.02 3.24
N ASN A 93 -5.97 10.67 3.07
CA ASN A 93 -6.13 12.08 3.39
C ASN A 93 -5.79 12.34 4.88
N GLY A 94 -4.86 13.26 5.12
CA GLY A 94 -4.37 13.57 6.46
C GLY A 94 -3.43 12.51 7.06
N VAL A 95 -2.97 11.54 6.27
CA VAL A 95 -1.89 10.62 6.65
C VAL A 95 -0.57 11.19 6.17
N ASP A 96 0.33 11.48 7.11
CA ASP A 96 1.68 11.95 6.82
C ASP A 96 2.70 10.93 7.38
N GLY A 97 3.64 10.49 6.55
CA GLY A 97 4.65 9.49 6.95
C GLY A 97 4.13 8.06 6.95
N ASP A 98 4.68 7.23 7.83
CA ASP A 98 4.42 5.79 7.88
C ASP A 98 3.00 5.49 8.39
N PHE A 99 2.34 4.53 7.75
CA PHE A 99 1.06 3.99 8.20
C PHE A 99 1.04 2.47 8.15
N GLN A 100 0.25 1.89 9.04
CA GLN A 100 -0.05 0.47 9.14
C GLN A 100 -1.51 0.32 9.56
N LYS A 101 -2.26 -0.57 8.91
CA LYS A 101 -3.68 -0.83 9.19
C LYS A 101 -3.95 -2.33 9.15
N HIS A 102 -4.75 -2.79 10.10
CA HIS A 102 -5.21 -4.18 10.16
C HIS A 102 -6.69 -4.28 9.78
N ILE A 103 -7.02 -5.32 9.03
CA ILE A 103 -8.37 -5.67 8.58
C ILE A 103 -8.66 -7.07 9.08
N PHE A 104 -9.75 -7.24 9.83
CA PHE A 104 -10.12 -8.54 10.40
C PHE A 104 -11.29 -9.16 9.64
N VAL A 105 -11.10 -10.40 9.18
CA VAL A 105 -12.09 -11.15 8.38
C VAL A 105 -12.69 -12.25 9.24
N TYR A 106 -14.02 -12.26 9.36
CA TYR A 106 -14.76 -13.20 10.18
C TYR A 106 -15.73 -14.03 9.33
N GLY A 107 -15.86 -15.32 9.63
CA GLY A 107 -16.78 -16.21 8.92
C GLY A 107 -17.00 -17.53 9.64
N ASN A 108 -17.34 -18.56 8.89
CA ASN A 108 -17.39 -19.95 9.37
C ASN A 108 -16.01 -20.64 9.37
N PHE A 109 -14.95 -19.86 9.58
CA PHE A 109 -13.54 -20.24 9.55
C PHE A 109 -12.78 -19.45 10.63
N ASP A 110 -11.50 -19.78 10.85
CA ASP A 110 -10.65 -19.07 11.81
C ASP A 110 -10.52 -17.57 11.45
N THR A 111 -10.48 -16.69 12.44
CA THR A 111 -10.37 -15.25 12.15
C THR A 111 -9.04 -14.92 11.49
N PHE A 112 -9.07 -14.24 10.35
CA PHE A 112 -7.87 -13.79 9.65
C PHE A 112 -7.64 -12.30 9.87
N ALA A 113 -6.37 -11.93 9.99
CA ALA A 113 -5.93 -10.54 10.03
C ALA A 113 -5.10 -10.26 8.77
N LEU A 114 -5.57 -9.31 7.97
CA LEU A 114 -4.86 -8.76 6.82
C LEU A 114 -4.23 -7.44 7.23
N GLU A 115 -3.05 -7.16 6.69
CA GLU A 115 -2.31 -5.93 6.96
C GLU A 115 -2.03 -5.17 5.67
N ILE A 116 -2.22 -3.85 5.73
CA ILE A 116 -1.68 -2.94 4.73
C ILE A 116 -0.76 -1.93 5.40
N LYS A 117 0.35 -1.60 4.76
CA LYS A 117 1.31 -0.60 5.25
C LYS A 117 1.93 0.21 4.13
N GLY A 118 2.63 1.28 4.50
CA GLY A 118 3.40 2.09 3.58
C GLY A 118 3.80 3.42 4.21
N ARG A 119 4.34 4.32 3.39
CA ARG A 119 4.73 5.67 3.77
C ARG A 119 4.13 6.67 2.78
N ARG A 120 3.41 7.69 3.26
CA ARG A 120 2.99 8.81 2.41
C ARG A 120 4.02 9.94 2.48
N ASN A 121 4.52 10.38 1.32
CA ASN A 121 5.38 11.56 1.25
C ASN A 121 4.53 12.84 1.45
N LEU A 122 5.05 13.78 2.25
CA LEU A 122 4.45 15.07 2.60
C LEU A 122 4.54 16.12 1.47
N GLY A 123 5.24 15.80 0.37
CA GLY A 123 5.41 16.71 -0.76
C GLY A 123 6.38 17.86 -0.48
N MET A 124 6.93 17.91 0.73
CA MET A 124 8.03 18.82 1.06
C MET A 124 9.27 18.50 0.23
N ASP A 125 9.53 17.22 -0.05
CA ASP A 125 10.64 16.79 -0.92
C ASP A 125 10.46 17.31 -2.36
N GLU A 126 9.25 17.18 -2.92
CA GLU A 126 8.92 17.70 -4.26
C GLU A 126 8.99 19.23 -4.33
N LEU A 127 8.50 19.91 -3.28
CA LEU A 127 8.63 21.37 -3.17
C LEU A 127 10.10 21.77 -3.05
N TYR A 128 10.91 21.08 -2.25
CA TYR A 128 12.32 21.42 -2.08
C TYR A 128 13.12 21.28 -3.39
N ASP A 129 12.88 20.21 -4.16
CA ASP A 129 13.51 20.01 -5.47
C ASP A 129 13.11 21.11 -6.47
N GLN A 130 11.86 21.57 -6.44
CA GLN A 130 11.39 22.67 -7.27
C GLN A 130 12.10 23.98 -6.92
N TRP A 131 12.22 24.31 -5.63
CA TRP A 131 12.86 25.55 -5.20
C TRP A 131 14.36 25.55 -5.56
N GLN A 132 15.06 24.42 -5.47
CA GLN A 132 16.46 24.32 -5.91
C GLN A 132 16.62 24.52 -7.43
N GLN A 133 15.69 24.03 -8.24
CA GLN A 133 15.71 24.23 -9.69
C GLN A 133 15.43 25.69 -10.06
N GLU A 134 14.51 26.35 -9.35
CA GLU A 134 14.20 27.77 -9.54
C GLU A 134 15.38 28.67 -9.17
N ASP A 135 16.04 28.39 -8.05
CA ASP A 135 17.24 29.13 -7.63
C ASP A 135 18.39 28.94 -8.63
N GLN A 136 18.61 27.71 -9.11
CA GLN A 136 19.68 27.43 -10.08
C GLN A 136 19.40 28.07 -11.45
N ALA A 137 18.13 28.10 -11.90
CA ALA A 137 17.72 28.80 -13.11
C ALA A 137 17.84 30.34 -12.95
N GLY A 138 17.52 30.87 -11.77
CA GLY A 138 17.69 32.28 -11.44
C GLY A 138 19.17 32.70 -11.41
N ILE A 139 20.03 31.90 -10.79
CA ILE A 139 21.48 32.15 -10.74
C ILE A 139 22.10 32.09 -12.15
N ALA A 140 21.68 31.14 -12.99
CA ALA A 140 22.15 31.04 -14.37
C ALA A 140 21.74 32.26 -15.21
N ALA A 141 20.50 32.75 -15.05
CA ALA A 141 20.04 33.96 -15.73
C ALA A 141 20.77 35.23 -15.26
N ASP A 142 21.07 35.33 -13.96
CA ASP A 142 21.80 36.48 -13.41
C ASP A 142 23.29 36.49 -13.80
N THR A 143 23.89 35.33 -14.11
CA THR A 143 25.30 35.23 -14.56
C THR A 143 25.49 35.53 -16.04
N GLU A 144 24.44 35.50 -16.86
CA GLU A 144 24.51 35.90 -18.28
C GLU A 144 24.48 37.44 -18.48
N ASP A 145 24.13 38.21 -17.45
CA ASP A 145 24.03 39.67 -17.49
C ASP A 145 25.26 40.43 -16.94
N GLU A 146 26.31 39.73 -16.46
CA GLU A 146 27.52 40.37 -15.90
C GLU A 146 28.57 40.81 -16.95
N ASP A 147 28.30 40.69 -18.26
CA ASP A 147 29.19 41.18 -19.33
C ASP A 147 28.78 42.55 -19.95
N GLU A 148 27.71 43.21 -19.47
CA GLU A 148 27.43 44.61 -19.84
C GLU A 148 27.28 45.52 -18.61
N ASP A 149 28.39 46.14 -18.19
CA ASP A 149 28.41 47.28 -17.25
C ASP A 149 27.62 48.48 -17.83
N LYS A 150 26.33 48.55 -17.52
CA LYS A 150 25.49 49.75 -17.68
C LYS A 150 24.97 50.21 -16.31
N PRO A 151 25.16 51.50 -15.95
CA PRO A 151 24.84 51.98 -14.61
C PRO A 151 23.34 51.94 -14.30
N ARG A 152 22.96 51.22 -13.24
CA ARG A 152 21.59 51.17 -12.70
C ARG A 152 21.11 52.56 -12.26
N LYS A 153 20.14 53.14 -12.98
CA LYS A 153 19.45 54.39 -12.59
C LYS A 153 18.62 54.16 -11.32
N LYS A 154 18.93 54.92 -10.25
CA LYS A 154 18.20 54.92 -8.96
C LYS A 154 16.71 55.27 -9.16
N LYS A 155 15.80 54.31 -8.93
CA LYS A 155 14.35 54.55 -8.84
C LYS A 155 14.04 55.34 -7.56
N LYS A 156 13.41 56.52 -7.71
CA LYS A 156 12.94 57.35 -6.59
C LYS A 156 11.80 56.67 -5.82
N PRO A 157 11.71 56.84 -4.48
CA PRO A 157 10.63 56.27 -3.69
C PRO A 157 9.28 56.93 -4.00
N ARG A 158 8.23 56.12 -4.15
CA ARG A 158 6.84 56.56 -4.30
C ARG A 158 6.34 57.17 -2.97
N ARG A 159 5.97 58.45 -3.00
CA ARG A 159 5.28 59.14 -1.90
C ARG A 159 3.96 58.41 -1.56
N LYS A 160 3.80 57.96 -0.31
CA LYS A 160 2.50 57.53 0.23
C LYS A 160 1.56 58.74 0.25
N LYS A 161 0.41 58.62 -0.43
CA LYS A 161 -0.63 59.65 -0.44
C LYS A 161 -1.47 59.49 0.83
N GLN A 162 -1.36 60.45 1.73
CA GLN A 162 -2.20 60.62 2.91
C GLN A 162 -3.64 60.88 2.43
N ARG A 163 -4.61 60.06 2.88
CA ARG A 163 -6.04 60.34 2.71
C ARG A 163 -6.50 61.08 3.96
N ASP A 164 -6.82 62.34 3.79
CA ASP A 164 -7.49 63.15 4.79
C ASP A 164 -9.00 62.86 4.80
N ARG A 165 -9.56 62.92 6.02
CA ARG A 165 -10.96 62.89 6.46
C ARG A 165 -11.56 61.52 6.80
#